data_AF-A0A925ZBN4-F1
#
_entry.id   AF-A0A925ZBN4-F1
#
_cell.length_a   1.000
_cell.length_b   1.000
_cell.length_c   1.000
_cell.angle_alpha   90.00
_cell.angle_beta   90.00
_cell.angle_gamma   90.00
#
_symmetry.space_group_name_H-M   'P 1'
#
loop_
_entity.id
_entity.type
_entity.pdbx_description
1 polymer ?
#
loop_
_entity_poly.entity_id
_entity_poly.type
_entity_poly.pdbx_seq_one_letter_code
_entity_poly.pdbx_strand_id
1 'polypeptide(L)'
;ALGGGCAGLAGAIEVAAVHTNANASLIAGYGYAGILVSFIARHNPVAIIPVAILFGGFGAAGSLLQRRLGLPDASVQVLQGIAFVLILASEALRGVDWKATGERFRRSMQPREVPLNSTVKPT
;
A
#
# COMPACT_ATOMS: atom_id res chain seq x y z
N ALA A 1 9.53 24.48 0.44
CA ALA A 1 8.85 25.43 1.35
C ALA A 1 7.42 25.75 0.90
N LEU A 2 7.22 26.27 -0.32
CA LEU A 2 5.88 26.65 -0.84
C LEU A 2 4.84 25.50 -0.83
N GLY A 3 5.23 24.30 -1.28
CA GLY A 3 4.31 23.14 -1.27
C GLY A 3 3.85 22.71 0.12
N GLY A 4 4.74 22.79 1.12
CA GLY A 4 4.39 22.51 2.51
C GLY A 4 3.47 23.58 3.11
N GLY A 5 3.68 24.86 2.75
CA GLY A 5 2.78 25.94 3.13
C GLY A 5 1.37 25.78 2.56
N CYS A 6 1.24 25.44 1.27
CA CYS A 6 -0.05 25.17 0.63
C CYS A 6 -0.75 23.93 1.22
N ALA A 7 0.00 22.85 1.47
CA ALA A 7 -0.55 21.65 2.09
C ALA A 7 -1.05 21.92 3.52
N GLY A 8 -0.32 22.72 4.30
CA GLY A 8 -0.74 23.15 5.63
C GLY A 8 -2.01 24.01 5.61
N LEU A 9 -2.10 24.95 4.66
CA LEU A 9 -3.29 25.79 4.47
C LEU A 9 -4.51 24.98 4.05
N ALA A 10 -4.38 24.05 3.10
CA ALA A 10 -5.45 23.17 2.68
C ALA A 10 -5.99 22.33 3.87
N GLY A 11 -5.10 21.75 4.68
CA GLY A 11 -5.49 21.01 5.87
C GLY A 11 -6.19 21.87 6.93
N ALA A 12 -5.71 23.09 7.16
CA ALA A 12 -6.33 24.03 8.11
C ALA A 12 -7.76 24.42 7.70
N ILE A 13 -7.99 24.64 6.39
CA ILE A 13 -9.31 24.95 5.84
C ILE A 13 -10.26 23.76 6.02
N GLU A 14 -9.81 22.54 5.74
CA GLU A 14 -10.66 21.35 5.85
C GLU A 14 -11.09 21.06 7.31
N VAL A 15 -10.18 21.22 8.27
CA VAL A 15 -10.49 21.06 9.70
C VAL A 15 -11.48 22.14 10.16
N ALA A 16 -11.25 23.39 9.77
CA ALA A 16 -12.12 24.51 10.13
C ALA A 16 -13.53 24.38 9.52
N ALA A 17 -13.63 23.89 8.28
CA ALA A 17 -14.90 23.79 7.56
C ALA A 17 -15.76 22.57 7.94
N VAL A 18 -15.14 21.41 8.21
CA VAL A 18 -15.88 20.15 8.39
C VAL A 18 -16.00 19.76 9.85
N HIS A 19 -14.93 19.89 10.63
CA HIS A 19 -14.84 19.25 11.94
C HIS A 19 -15.02 20.22 13.12
N THR A 20 -15.01 21.54 12.86
CA THR A 20 -15.23 22.65 13.82
C THR A 20 -14.24 22.71 15.00
N ASN A 21 -13.56 21.62 15.34
CA ASN A 21 -12.51 21.47 16.35
C ASN A 21 -11.45 20.48 15.85
N ALA A 22 -10.17 20.81 16.05
CA ALA A 22 -9.06 19.90 15.79
C ALA A 22 -9.00 18.84 16.91
N ASN A 23 -9.43 17.61 16.61
CA ASN A 23 -9.43 16.52 17.58
C ASN A 23 -8.25 15.56 17.33
N ALA A 24 -7.62 15.04 18.37
CA ALA A 24 -6.46 14.13 18.22
C ALA A 24 -6.83 12.86 17.43
N SER A 25 -8.08 12.40 17.56
CA SER A 25 -8.62 11.26 16.82
C SER A 25 -8.74 11.50 15.32
N LEU A 26 -8.90 12.76 14.90
CA LEU A 26 -8.99 13.17 13.50
C LEU A 26 -7.66 12.97 12.79
N ILE A 27 -6.59 13.50 13.39
CA ILE A 27 -5.22 13.40 12.87
C ILE A 27 -4.77 11.92 12.85
N ALA A 28 -5.11 11.16 13.89
CA ALA A 28 -4.78 9.74 13.97
C ALA A 28 -5.49 8.89 12.89
N GLY A 29 -6.78 9.16 12.61
CA GLY A 29 -7.56 8.41 11.64
C GLY A 29 -7.12 8.62 10.19
N TYR A 30 -6.90 9.87 9.78
CA TYR A 30 -6.49 10.18 8.41
C TYR A 30 -5.02 9.85 8.13
N GLY A 31 -4.14 9.92 9.14
CA GLY A 31 -2.73 9.55 9.01
C GLY A 31 -2.53 8.08 8.62
N TYR A 32 -3.27 7.17 9.27
CA TYR A 32 -3.22 5.74 8.95
C TYR A 32 -3.66 5.46 7.51
N ALA A 33 -4.79 6.04 7.08
CA ALA A 33 -5.26 5.90 5.70
C ALA A 33 -4.25 6.48 4.68
N GLY A 34 -3.60 7.60 4.99
CA GLY A 34 -2.57 8.19 4.15
C GLY A 34 -1.35 7.27 3.95
N ILE A 35 -0.91 6.58 5.01
CA ILE A 35 0.19 5.60 4.92
C ILE A 35 -0.21 4.45 3.98
N LEU A 36 -1.41 3.88 4.16
CA LEU A 36 -1.91 2.79 3.31
C LEU A 36 -1.98 3.19 1.82
N VAL A 37 -2.54 4.36 1.55
CA VAL A 37 -2.67 4.91 0.19
C VAL A 37 -1.29 5.08 -0.45
N SER A 38 -0.30 5.60 0.30
CA SER A 38 1.07 5.80 -0.21
C SER A 38 1.76 4.48 -0.58
N PHE A 39 1.52 3.42 0.19
CA PHE A 39 2.06 2.08 -0.05
C PHE A 39 1.44 1.43 -1.28
N ILE A 40 0.11 1.46 -1.42
CA ILE A 40 -0.59 0.94 -2.61
C ILE A 40 -0.12 1.69 -3.86
N ALA A 41 0.06 3.01 -3.77
CA ALA A 41 0.49 3.83 -4.89
C ALA A 41 1.98 3.70 -5.22
N ARG A 42 2.76 2.87 -4.50
CA ARG A 42 4.21 2.69 -4.69
C ARG A 42 5.00 4.01 -4.72
N HIS A 43 4.60 4.98 -3.89
CA HIS A 43 5.14 6.35 -3.90
C HIS A 43 5.04 7.09 -5.26
N ASN A 44 4.19 6.64 -6.20
CA ASN A 44 3.95 7.34 -7.45
C ASN A 44 2.82 8.38 -7.27
N PRO A 45 3.10 9.69 -7.43
CA PRO A 45 2.12 10.76 -7.18
C PRO A 45 0.88 10.67 -8.07
N VAL A 46 0.98 10.09 -9.26
CA VAL A 46 -0.18 9.92 -10.17
C VAL A 46 -1.11 8.83 -9.67
N ALA A 47 -0.56 7.74 -9.14
CA ALA A 47 -1.34 6.62 -8.61
C ALA A 47 -1.98 6.95 -7.25
N ILE A 48 -1.46 7.92 -6.50
CA ILE A 48 -2.01 8.34 -5.20
C ILE A 48 -3.43 8.90 -5.35
N ILE A 49 -3.71 9.68 -6.41
CA ILE A 49 -5.01 10.36 -6.60
C ILE A 49 -6.19 9.37 -6.63
N PRO A 50 -6.24 8.37 -7.53
CA PRO A 50 -7.37 7.44 -7.57
C PRO A 50 -7.47 6.56 -6.32
N VAL A 51 -6.34 6.19 -5.72
CA VAL A 51 -6.32 5.35 -4.50
C VAL A 51 -6.84 6.12 -3.30
N ALA A 52 -6.46 7.40 -3.16
CA ALA A 52 -6.94 8.28 -2.10
C ALA A 52 -8.46 8.49 -2.17
N ILE A 53 -9.00 8.70 -3.38
CA ILE A 53 -10.45 8.84 -3.59
C ILE A 53 -11.18 7.56 -3.17
N LEU A 54 -10.65 6.39 -3.54
CA LEU A 54 -11.27 5.11 -3.22
C LEU A 54 -11.28 4.85 -1.71
N PHE A 55 -10.17 5.08 -1.01
CA PHE A 55 -10.07 4.91 0.44
C PHE A 55 -10.89 5.97 1.22
N GLY A 56 -10.94 7.22 0.72
CA GLY A 56 -11.83 8.25 1.25
C GLY A 56 -13.31 7.88 1.09
N GLY A 57 -13.67 7.29 -0.05
CA GLY A 57 -15.00 6.72 -0.30
C GLY A 57 -15.37 5.59 0.68
N PHE A 58 -14.43 4.70 1.02
CA PHE A 58 -14.65 3.69 2.06
C PHE A 58 -14.90 4.30 3.44
N GLY A 59 -14.19 5.38 3.80
CA GLY A 59 -14.47 6.12 5.03
C GLY A 59 -15.88 6.71 5.05
N ALA A 60 -16.27 7.38 3.96
CA ALA A 60 -17.60 7.96 3.83
C ALA A 60 -18.72 6.91 3.86
N ALA A 61 -18.59 5.83 3.09
CA ALA A 61 -19.53 4.70 3.08
C ALA A 61 -19.60 3.99 4.45
N GLY A 62 -18.44 3.85 5.11
CA GLY A 62 -18.34 3.31 6.45
C GLY A 62 -19.11 4.14 7.48
N SER A 63 -18.96 5.46 7.46
CA SER A 63 -19.69 6.36 8.37
C SER A 63 -21.22 6.28 8.20
N LEU A 64 -21.70 6.07 6.98
CA LEU A 64 -23.11 5.84 6.68
C LEU A 64 -23.58 4.50 7.24
N LEU A 65 -22.78 3.45 7.07
CA LEU A 65 -23.09 2.10 7.55
C LEU A 65 -23.11 2.03 9.07
N GLN A 66 -22.16 2.68 9.75
CA GLN A 66 -22.12 2.81 11.21
C GLN A 66 -23.41 3.46 11.75
N ARG A 67 -23.88 4.54 11.10
CA ARG A 67 -25.13 5.22 11.50
C ARG A 67 -26.39 4.38 11.29
N ARG A 68 -26.39 3.51 10.27
CA ARG A 68 -27.55 2.67 9.92
C ARG A 68 -27.62 1.38 10.74
N LEU A 69 -26.48 0.76 11.01
CA LEU A 69 -26.37 -0.57 11.62
C LEU A 69 -25.80 -0.56 13.04
N GLY A 70 -25.43 0.61 13.58
CA GLY A 70 -24.84 0.72 14.92
C GLY A 70 -23.45 0.07 15.04
N LEU A 71 -22.73 -0.07 13.93
CA LEU A 71 -21.44 -0.76 13.91
C LEU A 71 -20.32 0.11 14.53
N PRO A 72 -19.34 -0.50 15.22
CA PRO A 72 -18.15 0.20 15.71
C PRO A 72 -17.30 0.79 14.58
N ASP A 73 -16.61 1.90 14.85
CA ASP A 73 -15.73 2.56 13.87
C ASP A 73 -14.58 1.66 13.39
N ALA A 74 -14.10 0.78 14.28
CA ALA A 74 -13.09 -0.22 13.98
C ALA A 74 -13.45 -1.14 12.79
N SER A 75 -14.74 -1.38 12.53
CA SER A 75 -15.17 -2.22 11.40
C SER A 75 -14.74 -1.65 10.04
N VAL A 76 -14.73 -0.33 9.90
CA VAL A 76 -14.30 0.35 8.67
C VAL A 76 -12.79 0.29 8.50
N GLN A 77 -12.04 0.44 9.61
CA GLN A 77 -10.60 0.29 9.60
C GLN A 77 -10.17 -1.14 9.23
N VAL A 78 -10.85 -2.15 9.77
CA VAL A 78 -10.60 -3.56 9.40
C VAL A 78 -10.90 -3.81 7.92
N LEU A 79 -12.00 -3.27 7.39
CA LEU A 79 -12.33 -3.36 5.97
C LEU A 79 -11.24 -2.73 5.09
N GLN A 80 -10.79 -1.52 5.43
CA GLN A 80 -9.71 -0.84 4.71
C GLN A 80 -8.40 -1.64 4.74
N GLY A 81 -8.07 -2.25 5.89
CA GLY A 81 -6.89 -3.12 6.02
C GLY A 81 -6.98 -4.40 5.16
N ILE A 82 -8.14 -5.05 5.15
CA ILE A 82 -8.36 -6.24 4.30
C ILE A 82 -8.28 -5.86 2.81
N ALA A 83 -8.91 -4.76 2.42
CA ALA A 83 -8.85 -4.26 1.05
C ALA A 83 -7.40 -3.96 0.64
N PHE A 84 -6.62 -3.33 1.53
CA PHE A 84 -5.19 -3.09 1.32
C PHE A 84 -4.41 -4.38 1.05
N VAL A 85 -4.56 -5.40 1.91
CA VAL A 85 -3.87 -6.69 1.75
C VAL A 85 -4.26 -7.38 0.43
N LEU A 86 -5.55 -7.37 0.06
CA LEU A 86 -6.02 -7.98 -1.17
C LEU A 86 -5.46 -7.29 -2.42
N ILE A 87 -5.45 -5.95 -2.44
CA ILE A 87 -4.89 -5.18 -3.55
C ILE A 87 -3.39 -5.45 -3.66
N LEU A 88 -2.67 -5.40 -2.54
CA LEU A 88 -1.23 -5.64 -2.52
C LEU A 88 -0.90 -7.08 -2.96
N ALA A 89 -1.70 -8.06 -2.54
CA ALA A 89 -1.55 -9.45 -2.99
C ALA A 89 -1.81 -9.60 -4.50
N SER A 90 -2.81 -8.90 -5.04
CA SER A 90 -3.11 -8.91 -6.49
C SER A 90 -2.01 -8.28 -7.32
N GLU A 91 -1.47 -7.12 -6.90
CA GLU A 91 -0.31 -6.48 -7.51
C GLU A 91 0.94 -7.37 -7.41
N ALA A 92 1.20 -7.96 -6.24
CA ALA A 92 2.31 -8.88 -6.06
C ALA A 92 2.20 -10.07 -7.01
N LEU A 93 1.02 -10.69 -7.11
CA LEU A 93 0.76 -11.82 -8.03
C LEU A 93 0.97 -11.45 -9.49
N ARG A 94 0.59 -10.24 -9.90
CA ARG A 94 0.79 -9.72 -11.26
C ARG A 94 2.26 -9.46 -11.57
N GLY A 95 3.03 -8.99 -10.59
CA GLY A 95 4.46 -8.75 -10.71
C GLY A 95 5.33 -10.01 -10.62
N VAL A 96 4.76 -11.15 -10.18
CA VAL A 96 5.46 -12.44 -10.23
C VAL A 96 5.42 -12.97 -11.66
N ASP A 97 6.50 -12.74 -12.41
CA ASP A 97 6.75 -13.46 -13.64
C ASP A 97 6.98 -14.95 -13.33
N TRP A 98 5.90 -15.73 -13.33
CA TRP A 98 5.92 -17.18 -13.12
C TRP A 98 6.91 -17.89 -14.04
N LYS A 99 7.14 -17.33 -15.24
CA LYS A 99 8.14 -17.82 -16.21
C LYS A 99 9.58 -17.59 -15.75
N ALA A 100 9.90 -16.44 -15.16
CA ALA A 100 11.25 -16.12 -14.70
C ALA A 100 11.65 -16.91 -13.44
N THR A 101 10.69 -17.19 -12.57
CA THR A 101 10.89 -18.02 -11.37
C THR A 101 11.14 -19.49 -11.75
N GLY A 102 10.41 -20.00 -12.76
CA GLY A 102 10.63 -21.35 -13.30
C GLY A 102 12.02 -21.55 -13.91
N GLU A 103 12.54 -20.58 -14.67
CA GLU A 103 13.88 -20.66 -15.27
C GLU A 103 15.02 -20.60 -14.23
N ARG A 104 14.84 -19.84 -13.14
CA ARG A 104 15.79 -19.82 -12.01
C ARG A 104 15.87 -21.16 -11.31
N PHE A 105 14.73 -21.79 -11.08
CA PHE A 105 14.65 -23.10 -10.44
C PHE A 105 15.22 -24.21 -11.34
N ARG A 106 14.97 -24.13 -12.65
CA ARG A 106 15.55 -25.07 -13.63
C ARG A 106 17.07 -24.93 -13.74
N ARG A 107 17.61 -23.72 -13.64
CA ARG A 107 19.06 -23.48 -13.61
C ARG A 107 19.75 -24.00 -12.33
N SER A 108 19.07 -24.00 -11.18
CA SER A 108 19.62 -24.62 -9.97
C SER A 108 19.70 -26.15 -10.04
N MET A 109 18.96 -26.79 -10.95
CA MET A 109 19.05 -28.24 -11.20
C MET A 109 20.13 -28.61 -12.22
N GLN A 110 20.74 -27.65 -12.93
CA GLN A 110 21.85 -27.97 -13.82
C GLN A 110 23.08 -28.34 -12.98
N PRO A 111 23.59 -29.59 -13.08
CA PRO A 111 24.83 -29.96 -12.43
C PRO A 111 25.93 -29.04 -12.95
N ARG A 112 26.64 -28.36 -12.04
CA ARG A 112 27.84 -27.60 -12.40
C ARG A 112 28.82 -28.57 -13.06
N GLU A 113 29.02 -28.42 -14.36
CA GLU A 113 30.08 -29.07 -15.10
C GLU A 113 31.40 -28.49 -14.54
N VAL A 114 32.04 -29.23 -13.64
CA VAL A 114 33.35 -28.88 -13.11
C VAL A 114 34.34 -29.05 -14.26
N PRO A 115 35.01 -27.99 -14.76
CA PRO A 115 35.99 -28.17 -15.82
C PRO A 115 37.15 -29.02 -15.27
N LEU A 116 37.28 -30.24 -15.79
CA LEU A 116 38.39 -31.16 -15.51
C LEU A 116 39.71 -30.63 -16.13
N ASN A 117 40.29 -29.56 -15.58
CA ASN A 117 41.60 -29.07 -16.03
C ASN A 117 42.49 -28.56 -14.89
N SER A 118 42.50 -29.21 -13.73
CA SER A 118 43.47 -28.88 -12.67
C SER A 118 44.03 -30.05 -11.88
N THR A 119 43.69 -31.30 -12.20
CA THR A 119 44.22 -32.46 -11.49
C THR A 119 45.20 -33.25 -12.36
N VAL A 120 46.48 -33.04 -12.07
CA VAL A 120 47.62 -33.95 -12.31
C VAL A 120 48.28 -33.90 -13.69
N LYS A 121 49.27 -33.01 -13.82
CA LYS A 121 50.42 -33.18 -14.72
C LYS A 121 51.40 -34.17 -14.05
N PRO A 122 51.66 -35.37 -14.60
CA PRO A 122 52.67 -36.26 -14.03
C PRO A 122 54.08 -35.72 -14.33
N THR A 123 54.84 -35.45 -13.26
CA THR A 123 56.31 -35.30 -13.28
C THR A 123 57.00 -36.64 -13.21
#